data_AF-A0A2G9N5H0-F1
#
_entry.id   AF-A0A2G9N5H0-F1
#
_cell.length_a   1.000
_cell.length_b   1.000
_cell.length_c   1.000
_cell.angle_alpha   90.00
_cell.angle_beta   90.00
_cell.angle_gamma   90.00
#
_symmetry.space_group_name_H-M   'P 1'
#
loop_
_entity.id
_entity.type
_entity.pdbx_description
1 polymer ?
#
loop_
_entity_poly.entity_id
_entity_poly.type
_entity_poly.pdbx_seq_one_letter_code
_entity_poly.pdbx_strand_id
1 'polypeptide(L)'
;MLLMTWKVVSRNVKRMYLYFFGTWAVHCEVIYDDGVWAKIKSLCKTRKLIWYCITPVNYDLMSASGNLRMGREAYSRLLKRRYKEIEAMGQEIQLHVHLSILKNMGRGQQMKMIRDSREWMLQNGFKVTKFVPGWWNYDNDTLEILEELGLKMVGKDRYYEIHDYELGALNKHLGV
;
A
#
# COMPACT_ATOMS: atom_id res chain seq x y z
N MET A 1 -15.07 47.52 -15.47
CA MET A 1 -15.83 46.26 -15.60
C MET A 1 -14.86 45.11 -15.32
N LEU A 2 -14.82 44.61 -14.10
CA LEU A 2 -13.90 43.53 -13.68
C LEU A 2 -14.55 42.18 -13.98
N LEU A 3 -13.99 41.46 -14.95
CA LEU A 3 -14.35 40.07 -15.24
C LEU A 3 -13.91 39.20 -14.06
N MET A 4 -14.85 38.84 -13.19
CA MET A 4 -14.65 37.79 -12.19
C MET A 4 -14.50 36.45 -12.93
N THR A 5 -13.27 35.97 -13.04
CA THR A 5 -12.98 34.61 -13.47
C THR A 5 -13.31 33.65 -12.32
N TRP A 6 -14.46 32.98 -12.43
CA TRP A 6 -14.79 31.88 -11.55
C TRP A 6 -13.81 30.73 -11.83
N LYS A 7 -12.80 30.58 -10.96
CA LYS A 7 -12.03 29.33 -10.91
C LYS A 7 -12.99 28.25 -10.43
N VAL A 8 -13.52 27.47 -11.37
CA VAL A 8 -14.15 26.18 -11.07
C VAL A 8 -13.04 25.30 -10.49
N VAL A 9 -12.95 25.27 -9.16
CA VAL A 9 -12.18 24.22 -8.48
C VAL A 9 -12.96 22.95 -8.78
N SER A 10 -12.50 22.16 -9.75
CA SER A 10 -13.02 20.82 -9.98
C SER A 10 -12.68 19.97 -8.77
N ARG A 11 -13.51 20.07 -7.71
CA ARG A 11 -13.43 19.17 -6.58
C ARG A 11 -13.61 17.78 -7.14
N ASN A 12 -12.64 16.90 -6.88
CA ASN A 12 -12.74 15.50 -7.28
C ASN A 12 -13.84 14.85 -6.42
N VAL A 13 -15.10 14.99 -6.86
CA VAL A 13 -16.31 14.54 -6.15
C VAL A 13 -16.20 13.06 -5.81
N LYS A 14 -15.59 12.25 -6.70
CA LYS A 14 -15.31 10.84 -6.47
C LYS A 14 -14.38 10.62 -5.27
N ARG A 15 -13.29 11.38 -5.18
CA ARG A 15 -12.36 11.30 -4.04
C ARG A 15 -13.02 11.76 -2.73
N MET A 16 -13.85 12.80 -2.76
CA MET A 16 -14.63 13.23 -1.59
C MET A 16 -15.64 12.15 -1.15
N TYR A 17 -16.34 11.54 -2.10
CA TYR A 17 -17.25 10.43 -1.80
C TYR A 17 -16.52 9.28 -1.12
N LEU A 18 -15.37 8.86 -1.66
CA LEU A 18 -14.54 7.82 -1.06
C LEU A 18 -14.01 8.22 0.33
N TYR A 19 -13.67 9.49 0.53
CA TYR A 19 -13.22 10.00 1.83
C TYR A 19 -14.29 9.87 2.91
N PHE A 20 -15.54 10.30 2.63
CA PHE A 20 -16.61 10.32 3.62
C PHE A 20 -17.37 9.00 3.76
N PHE A 21 -17.50 8.25 2.67
CA PHE A 21 -18.40 7.09 2.59
C PHE A 21 -17.70 5.80 2.14
N GLY A 22 -16.48 5.89 1.63
CA GLY A 22 -15.72 4.73 1.15
C GLY A 22 -14.83 4.11 2.23
N THR A 23 -14.38 2.88 1.95
CA THR A 23 -13.29 2.27 2.72
C THR A 23 -11.99 3.02 2.45
N TRP A 24 -11.22 3.25 3.49
CA TRP A 24 -9.87 3.81 3.37
C TRP A 24 -8.87 2.67 3.29
N ALA A 25 -7.92 2.80 2.37
CA ALA A 25 -6.83 1.84 2.28
C ALA A 25 -5.48 2.53 2.22
N VAL A 26 -4.52 1.94 2.92
CA VAL A 26 -3.15 2.44 3.04
C VAL A 26 -2.21 1.57 2.24
N HIS A 27 -1.44 2.19 1.35
CA HIS A 27 -0.29 1.56 0.69
C HIS A 27 0.92 1.74 1.58
N CYS A 28 1.52 0.63 2.00
CA CYS A 28 2.69 0.64 2.85
C CYS A 28 3.95 0.81 2.01
N GLU A 29 4.69 1.89 2.26
CA GLU A 29 5.96 2.19 1.60
C GLU A 29 7.06 2.42 2.64
N VAL A 30 6.77 3.21 3.67
CA VAL A 30 7.73 3.62 4.69
C VAL A 30 7.37 3.10 6.07
N ILE A 31 6.64 1.98 6.14
CA ILE A 31 6.24 1.34 7.40
C ILE A 31 7.42 0.82 8.23
N TYR A 32 8.68 1.07 7.86
CA TYR A 32 9.85 0.86 8.70
C TYR A 32 10.29 2.10 9.48
N ASP A 33 9.80 3.29 9.11
CA ASP A 33 10.08 4.53 9.84
C ASP A 33 9.33 4.56 11.18
N ASP A 34 10.02 4.89 12.27
CA ASP A 34 9.45 4.90 13.62
C ASP A 34 8.45 6.05 13.83
N GLY A 35 8.69 7.21 13.21
CA GLY A 35 7.81 8.38 13.31
C GLY A 35 6.48 8.14 12.61
N VAL A 36 6.53 7.61 11.39
CA VAL A 36 5.33 7.18 10.64
C VAL A 36 4.60 6.08 11.40
N TRP A 37 5.32 5.11 11.96
CA TRP A 37 4.72 4.00 12.70
C TRP A 37 3.92 4.44 13.94
N ALA A 38 4.42 5.41 14.69
CA ALA A 38 3.69 5.96 15.82
C ALA A 38 2.32 6.53 15.40
N LYS A 39 2.27 7.21 14.25
CA LYS A 39 1.04 7.77 13.67
C LYS A 39 0.10 6.67 13.17
N ILE A 40 0.63 5.67 12.47
CA ILE A 40 -0.14 4.49 12.04
C ILE A 40 -0.86 3.85 13.23
N LYS A 41 -0.13 3.58 14.32
CA LYS A 41 -0.73 2.97 15.52
C LYS A 41 -1.86 3.81 16.11
N SER A 42 -1.72 5.13 16.11
CA SER A 42 -2.77 6.03 16.60
C SER A 42 -4.02 5.95 15.71
N LEU A 43 -3.84 5.95 14.40
CA LEU A 43 -4.94 5.87 13.43
C LEU A 43 -5.66 4.52 13.49
N CYS A 44 -4.93 3.41 13.62
CA CYS A 44 -5.50 2.07 13.74
C CYS A 44 -6.40 1.88 14.98
N LYS A 45 -6.25 2.71 16.02
CA LYS A 45 -7.11 2.68 17.21
C LYS A 45 -8.46 3.33 16.99
N THR A 46 -8.54 4.31 16.09
CA THR A 46 -9.74 5.12 15.86
C THR A 46 -10.46 4.75 14.56
N ARG A 47 -9.79 4.05 13.65
CA ARG A 47 -10.33 3.70 12.34
C ARG A 47 -9.94 2.29 11.90
N LYS A 48 -10.87 1.63 11.22
CA LYS A 48 -10.65 0.39 10.48
C LYS A 48 -10.26 0.71 9.05
N LEU A 49 -9.14 0.13 8.61
CA LEU A 49 -8.49 0.37 7.34
C LEU A 49 -8.14 -0.98 6.69
N ILE A 50 -7.97 -0.95 5.37
CA ILE A 50 -7.32 -2.04 4.63
C ILE A 50 -5.88 -1.61 4.36
N TRP A 51 -4.92 -2.47 4.65
CA TRP A 51 -3.50 -2.22 4.45
C TRP A 51 -2.99 -3.06 3.30
N TYR A 52 -2.54 -2.41 2.23
CA TYR A 52 -1.82 -3.05 1.14
C TYR A 52 -0.33 -3.01 1.49
N CYS A 53 0.18 -4.14 1.96
CA CYS A 53 1.48 -4.27 2.59
C CYS A 53 2.54 -4.82 1.64
N ILE A 54 3.69 -4.16 1.59
CA ILE A 54 4.91 -4.66 0.95
C ILE A 54 5.52 -5.82 1.73
N THR A 55 6.48 -6.51 1.12
CA THR A 55 7.24 -7.59 1.75
C THR A 55 8.74 -7.36 1.57
N PRO A 56 9.61 -8.19 2.17
CA PRO A 56 11.06 -8.13 1.93
C PRO A 56 11.46 -8.36 0.47
N VAL A 57 10.55 -8.80 -0.41
CA VAL A 57 10.78 -8.84 -1.85
C VAL A 57 11.09 -7.45 -2.40
N ASN A 58 10.45 -6.40 -1.87
CA ASN A 58 10.71 -5.01 -2.27
C ASN A 58 11.87 -4.35 -1.50
N TYR A 59 12.71 -5.12 -0.78
CA TYR A 59 13.82 -4.57 0.01
C TYR A 59 14.78 -3.71 -0.80
N ASP A 60 15.19 -4.15 -2.00
CA ASP A 60 16.19 -3.40 -2.78
C ASP A 60 15.65 -2.03 -3.22
N LEU A 61 14.37 -1.97 -3.56
CA LEU A 61 13.68 -0.71 -3.83
C LEU A 61 13.67 0.20 -2.58
N MET A 62 13.30 -0.36 -1.43
CA MET A 62 13.24 0.41 -0.18
C MET A 62 14.63 0.89 0.28
N SER A 63 15.67 0.10 0.03
CA SER A 63 17.06 0.47 0.32
C SER A 63 17.54 1.58 -0.60
N ALA A 64 17.25 1.49 -1.92
CA ALA A 64 17.71 2.47 -2.90
C ALA A 64 16.92 3.79 -2.86
N SER A 65 15.60 3.73 -2.69
CA SER A 65 14.71 4.90 -2.84
C SER A 65 14.02 5.32 -1.54
N GLY A 66 13.93 4.44 -0.55
CA GLY A 66 13.27 4.69 0.74
C GLY A 66 14.20 5.09 1.87
N ASN A 67 15.53 5.16 1.64
CA ASN A 67 16.52 5.39 2.70
C ASN A 67 16.46 4.31 3.82
N LEU A 68 16.06 3.08 3.48
CA LEU A 68 16.13 1.94 4.39
C LEU A 68 17.60 1.55 4.61
N ARG A 69 18.08 1.70 5.86
CA ARG A 69 19.48 1.42 6.24
C ARG A 69 19.70 0.11 7.00
N MET A 70 18.62 -0.59 7.36
CA MET A 70 18.70 -1.87 8.06
C MET A 70 18.85 -3.02 7.06
N GLY A 71 19.49 -4.11 7.47
CA GLY A 71 19.64 -5.31 6.62
C GLY A 71 18.30 -6.00 6.34
N ARG A 72 18.25 -6.77 5.23
CA ARG A 72 17.03 -7.44 4.74
C ARG A 72 16.33 -8.31 5.77
N GLU A 73 17.08 -9.06 6.58
CA GLU A 73 16.48 -9.88 7.63
C GLU A 73 15.87 -9.06 8.76
N ALA A 74 16.55 -7.99 9.19
CA ALA A 74 16.04 -7.07 10.20
C ALA A 74 14.78 -6.39 9.70
N TYR A 75 14.77 -6.00 8.42
CA TYR A 75 13.60 -5.46 7.74
C TYR A 75 12.43 -6.45 7.72
N SER A 76 12.67 -7.71 7.32
CA SER A 76 11.66 -8.78 7.34
C SER A 76 11.05 -8.98 8.73
N ARG A 77 11.89 -9.04 9.78
CA ARG A 77 11.42 -9.16 11.16
C ARG A 77 10.60 -7.94 11.59
N LEU A 78 11.02 -6.74 11.19
CA LEU A 78 10.32 -5.49 11.49
C LEU A 78 8.94 -5.46 10.84
N LEU A 79 8.85 -5.74 9.53
CA LEU A 79 7.59 -5.81 8.79
C LEU A 79 6.63 -6.80 9.44
N LYS A 80 7.09 -8.03 9.70
CA LYS A 80 6.28 -9.07 10.36
C LYS A 80 5.71 -8.56 11.68
N ARG A 81 6.55 -7.97 12.54
CA ARG A 81 6.12 -7.46 13.85
C ARG A 81 5.05 -6.39 13.69
N ARG A 82 5.28 -5.39 12.83
CA ARG A 82 4.34 -4.27 12.60
C ARG A 82 3.03 -4.74 11.99
N TYR A 83 3.08 -5.67 11.04
CA TYR A 83 1.88 -6.28 10.45
C TYR A 83 1.08 -7.08 11.48
N LYS A 84 1.73 -7.82 12.37
CA LYS A 84 1.03 -8.48 13.49
C LYS A 84 0.41 -7.48 14.46
N GLU A 85 1.07 -6.36 14.74
CA GLU A 85 0.51 -5.31 15.59
C GLU A 85 -0.77 -4.70 15.00
N ILE A 86 -0.80 -4.33 13.71
CA ILE A 86 -2.02 -3.80 13.09
C ILE A 86 -3.10 -4.88 12.90
N GLU A 87 -2.73 -6.12 12.59
CA GLU A 87 -3.68 -7.25 12.53
C GLU A 87 -4.35 -7.48 13.89
N ALA A 88 -3.60 -7.41 14.99
CA ALA A 88 -4.13 -7.50 16.35
C ALA A 88 -5.05 -6.33 16.72
N MET A 89 -4.88 -5.16 16.08
CA MET A 89 -5.83 -4.04 16.15
C MET A 89 -7.06 -4.24 15.25
N GLY A 90 -7.20 -5.42 14.65
CA GLY A 90 -8.29 -5.83 13.77
C GLY A 90 -8.31 -5.08 12.45
N GLN A 91 -7.15 -4.73 11.90
CA GLN A 91 -7.00 -4.16 10.57
C GLN A 91 -6.93 -5.28 9.52
N GLU A 92 -7.41 -5.03 8.30
CA GLU A 92 -7.30 -6.00 7.20
C GLU A 92 -5.94 -5.83 6.50
N ILE A 93 -5.24 -6.92 6.22
CA ILE A 93 -3.94 -6.92 5.51
C ILE A 93 -4.09 -7.62 4.17
N GLN A 94 -3.59 -6.97 3.12
CA GLN A 94 -3.60 -7.41 1.74
C GLN A 94 -2.24 -7.13 1.09
N LEU A 95 -2.04 -7.63 -0.13
CA LEU A 95 -0.73 -7.62 -0.76
C LEU A 95 -0.50 -6.36 -1.60
N HIS A 96 0.66 -5.72 -1.40
CA HIS A 96 1.20 -4.68 -2.25
C HIS A 96 2.56 -5.09 -2.80
N VAL A 97 2.78 -4.96 -4.10
CA VAL A 97 4.10 -5.27 -4.69
C VAL A 97 4.47 -4.22 -5.73
N HIS A 98 5.66 -3.65 -5.57
CA HIS A 98 6.29 -2.82 -6.60
C HIS A 98 7.03 -3.72 -7.58
N LEU A 99 6.48 -3.89 -8.78
CA LEU A 99 7.11 -4.69 -9.83
C LEU A 99 8.19 -3.87 -10.52
N SER A 100 7.80 -2.80 -11.20
CA SER A 100 8.71 -1.84 -11.82
C SER A 100 8.00 -0.48 -11.94
N ILE A 101 8.77 0.59 -12.03
CA ILE A 101 8.25 1.93 -12.33
C ILE A 101 7.75 1.99 -13.78
N LEU A 102 8.34 1.19 -14.69
CA LEU A 102 7.95 1.06 -16.09
C LEU A 102 7.36 -0.33 -16.37
N LYS A 103 6.49 -0.49 -17.37
CA LYS A 103 5.94 -1.80 -17.78
C LYS A 103 6.95 -2.62 -18.59
N ASN A 104 8.11 -2.89 -18.01
CA ASN A 104 9.23 -3.52 -18.69
C ASN A 104 9.77 -4.77 -17.97
N MET A 105 9.18 -5.15 -16.84
CA MET A 105 9.55 -6.37 -16.15
C MET A 105 8.95 -7.58 -16.87
N GLY A 106 9.77 -8.56 -17.24
CA GLY A 106 9.28 -9.77 -17.90
C GLY A 106 8.41 -10.62 -16.95
N ARG A 107 7.42 -11.33 -17.52
CA ARG A 107 6.48 -12.22 -16.80
C ARG A 107 7.13 -13.07 -15.71
N GLY A 108 8.26 -13.72 -16.01
CA GLY A 108 8.94 -14.61 -15.06
C GLY A 108 9.43 -13.89 -13.79
N GLN A 109 9.92 -12.66 -13.92
CA GLN A 109 10.31 -11.83 -12.78
C GLN A 109 9.09 -11.34 -12.00
N GLN A 110 8.03 -10.92 -12.70
CA GLN A 110 6.77 -10.53 -12.06
C GLN A 110 6.19 -11.69 -11.23
N MET A 111 6.11 -12.88 -11.82
CA MET A 111 5.64 -14.10 -11.17
C MET A 111 6.45 -14.40 -9.91
N LYS A 112 7.79 -14.36 -10.01
CA LYS A 112 8.66 -14.58 -8.86
C LYS A 112 8.36 -13.57 -7.74
N MET A 113 8.27 -12.29 -8.04
CA MET A 113 8.05 -11.26 -7.01
C MET A 113 6.68 -11.38 -6.34
N ILE A 114 5.62 -11.62 -7.11
CA ILE A 114 4.26 -11.74 -6.58
C ILE A 114 4.13 -13.02 -5.75
N ARG A 115 4.61 -14.15 -6.28
CA ARG A 115 4.58 -15.44 -5.57
C ARG A 115 5.37 -15.39 -4.28
N ASP A 116 6.63 -14.95 -4.32
CA ASP A 116 7.49 -14.90 -3.13
C ASP A 116 6.90 -13.95 -2.06
N SER A 117 6.27 -12.85 -2.48
CA SER A 117 5.59 -11.93 -1.55
C SER A 117 4.36 -12.58 -0.90
N ARG A 118 3.54 -13.29 -1.70
CA ARG A 118 2.38 -14.04 -1.20
C ARG A 118 2.80 -15.15 -0.24
N GLU A 119 3.84 -15.91 -0.59
CA GLU A 119 4.39 -16.97 0.26
C GLU A 119 4.90 -16.42 1.58
N TRP A 120 5.65 -15.31 1.57
CA TRP A 120 6.10 -14.65 2.80
C TRP A 120 4.91 -14.24 3.69
N MET A 121 3.85 -13.68 3.11
CA MET A 121 2.63 -13.33 3.85
C MET A 121 1.99 -14.58 4.51
N LEU A 122 1.78 -15.64 3.74
CA LEU A 122 1.15 -16.87 4.20
C LEU A 122 1.98 -17.59 5.29
N GLN A 123 3.30 -17.69 5.10
CA GLN A 123 4.23 -18.29 6.08
C GLN A 123 4.23 -17.54 7.42
N ASN A 124 3.91 -16.24 7.40
CA ASN A 124 3.78 -15.42 8.61
C ASN A 124 2.33 -15.32 9.12
N GLY A 125 1.43 -16.14 8.58
CA GLY A 125 0.06 -16.29 9.04
C GLY A 125 -0.89 -15.19 8.56
N PHE A 126 -0.52 -14.43 7.53
CA PHE A 126 -1.40 -13.42 6.93
C PHE A 126 -2.17 -14.03 5.76
N LYS A 127 -3.50 -13.97 5.80
CA LYS A 127 -4.38 -14.49 4.74
C LYS A 127 -4.69 -13.40 3.72
N VAL A 128 -3.82 -13.25 2.72
CA VAL A 128 -3.98 -12.26 1.65
C VAL A 128 -4.74 -12.85 0.46
N THR A 129 -5.70 -12.09 -0.06
CA THR A 129 -6.53 -12.48 -1.23
C THR A 129 -6.66 -11.36 -2.26
N LYS A 130 -6.30 -10.13 -1.88
CA LYS A 130 -6.35 -8.94 -2.74
C LYS A 130 -4.94 -8.45 -3.01
N PHE A 131 -4.77 -7.85 -4.17
CA PHE A 131 -3.51 -7.33 -4.67
C PHE A 131 -3.68 -5.90 -5.20
N VAL A 132 -2.68 -5.06 -4.92
CA VAL A 132 -2.53 -3.75 -5.55
C VAL A 132 -1.07 -3.57 -5.99
N PRO A 133 -0.81 -3.15 -7.24
CA PRO A 133 0.54 -2.90 -7.72
C PRO A 133 1.06 -1.53 -7.27
N GLY A 134 2.37 -1.46 -7.07
CA GLY A 134 3.12 -0.21 -6.94
C GLY A 134 2.90 0.72 -8.14
N TRP A 135 2.73 2.01 -7.87
CA TRP A 135 2.47 3.06 -8.87
C TRP A 135 1.31 2.79 -9.84
N TRP A 136 0.40 1.86 -9.48
CA TRP A 136 -0.65 1.39 -10.38
C TRP A 136 -0.11 0.82 -11.69
N ASN A 137 1.11 0.29 -11.67
CA ASN A 137 1.82 -0.14 -12.86
C ASN A 137 1.78 -1.67 -13.01
N TYR A 138 1.01 -2.14 -13.99
CA TYR A 138 0.79 -3.56 -14.30
C TYR A 138 0.36 -3.76 -15.75
N ASP A 139 0.47 -4.98 -16.25
CA ASP A 139 0.09 -5.41 -17.60
C ASP A 139 -0.75 -6.69 -17.56
N ASN A 140 -1.03 -7.28 -18.74
CA ASN A 140 -1.81 -8.51 -18.84
C ASN A 140 -1.11 -9.70 -18.16
N ASP A 141 0.22 -9.79 -18.26
CA ASP A 141 1.02 -10.81 -17.57
C ASP A 141 0.77 -10.73 -16.06
N THR A 142 0.77 -9.52 -15.48
CA THR A 142 0.43 -9.34 -14.07
C THR A 142 -0.96 -9.90 -13.75
N LEU A 143 -1.97 -9.63 -14.59
CA LEU A 143 -3.34 -10.08 -14.34
C LEU A 143 -3.47 -11.59 -14.39
N GLU A 144 -2.86 -12.25 -15.38
CA GLU A 144 -2.82 -13.71 -15.50
C GLU A 144 -2.12 -14.35 -14.31
N ILE A 145 -0.98 -13.79 -13.88
CA ILE A 145 -0.26 -14.26 -12.68
C ILE A 145 -1.15 -14.17 -11.43
N LEU A 146 -1.92 -13.09 -11.28
CA LEU A 146 -2.80 -12.94 -10.12
C LEU A 146 -3.90 -14.00 -10.12
N GLU A 147 -4.48 -14.31 -11.28
CA GLU A 147 -5.46 -15.39 -11.43
C GLU A 147 -4.85 -16.75 -11.07
N GLU A 148 -3.67 -17.07 -11.61
CA GLU A 148 -2.92 -18.30 -11.30
C GLU A 148 -2.65 -18.47 -9.80
N LEU A 149 -2.43 -17.37 -9.09
CA LEU A 149 -2.14 -17.35 -7.65
C LEU A 149 -3.40 -17.18 -6.76
N GLY A 150 -4.58 -17.08 -7.37
CA GLY A 150 -5.86 -16.87 -6.67
C GLY A 150 -5.95 -15.52 -5.96
N LEU A 151 -5.27 -14.50 -6.49
CA LEU A 151 -5.29 -13.12 -6.00
C LEU A 151 -6.21 -12.26 -6.85
N LYS A 152 -6.96 -11.36 -6.21
CA LYS A 152 -7.85 -10.41 -6.88
C LYS A 152 -7.20 -9.04 -6.96
N MET A 153 -6.99 -8.54 -8.19
CA MET A 153 -6.63 -7.14 -8.42
C MET A 153 -7.71 -6.21 -7.87
N VAL A 154 -7.32 -5.18 -7.11
CA VAL A 154 -8.23 -4.13 -6.65
C VAL A 154 -8.00 -2.85 -7.45
N GLY A 155 -9.06 -2.33 -8.06
CA GLY A 155 -9.00 -1.07 -8.80
C GLY A 155 -8.81 0.15 -7.89
N LYS A 156 -8.13 1.18 -8.42
CA LYS A 156 -7.88 2.48 -7.76
C LYS A 156 -9.15 3.22 -7.33
N ASP A 157 -10.27 2.91 -7.96
CA ASP A 157 -11.56 3.55 -7.70
C ASP A 157 -12.37 2.93 -6.56
N ARG A 158 -11.86 1.88 -5.92
CA ARG A 158 -12.59 1.09 -4.92
C ARG A 158 -12.44 1.60 -3.49
N TYR A 159 -11.47 2.48 -3.22
CA TYR A 159 -11.17 2.97 -1.88
C TYR A 159 -10.53 4.36 -1.90
N TYR A 160 -10.58 5.04 -0.75
CA TYR A 160 -9.80 6.25 -0.54
C TYR A 160 -8.33 5.87 -0.29
N GLU A 161 -7.50 6.09 -1.29
CA GLU A 161 -6.07 5.77 -1.28
C GLU A 161 -5.28 6.76 -0.42
N ILE A 162 -4.43 6.21 0.44
CA ILE A 162 -3.45 6.91 1.25
C ILE A 162 -2.14 6.12 1.19
N HIS A 163 -1.00 6.80 1.18
CA HIS A 163 0.29 6.16 1.47
C HIS A 163 0.68 6.41 2.93
N ASP A 164 1.37 5.46 3.55
CA ASP A 164 1.79 5.61 4.93
C ASP A 164 2.68 6.84 5.19
N TYR A 165 3.53 7.25 4.26
CA TYR A 165 4.29 8.50 4.38
C TYR A 165 3.40 9.76 4.47
N GLU A 166 2.20 9.74 3.88
CA GLU A 166 1.24 10.85 3.98
C GLU A 166 0.67 11.00 5.39
N LEU A 167 0.68 9.91 6.18
CA LEU A 167 0.31 9.92 7.60
C LEU A 167 1.41 10.55 8.46
N GLY A 168 2.68 10.45 8.03
CA GLY A 168 3.80 11.14 8.66
C GLY A 168 3.82 12.64 8.38
N ALA A 169 3.36 13.07 7.20
CA ALA A 169 3.54 14.43 6.68
C ALA A 169 2.53 15.50 7.18
N LEU A 170 1.86 15.31 8.33
CA LEU A 170 0.89 16.28 8.88
C LEU A 170 -0.18 16.72 7.85
N ASN A 171 -0.68 15.80 7.04
CA ASN A 171 -1.75 16.09 6.10
C ASN A 171 -3.04 16.44 6.87
N LYS A 172 -3.24 17.73 7.17
CA LYS A 172 -4.39 18.27 7.93
C LYS A 172 -5.75 17.84 7.36
N HIS A 173 -5.80 17.53 6.06
CA HIS A 173 -7.02 17.05 5.40
C HIS A 173 -7.40 15.61 5.80
N LEU A 174 -6.49 14.82 6.35
CA LEU A 174 -6.77 13.47 6.85
C LEU A 174 -7.35 13.47 8.27
N GLY A 175 -7.38 14.63 8.95
CA GLY A 175 -8.00 14.79 10.28
C GLY A 175 -7.31 13.99 11.39
N VAL A 176 -6.01 13.70 11.24
CA VAL A 176 -5.17 12.92 12.18
C VAL A 176 -4.13 13.78 12.87
#